data_AF-A0A7Y4SQV5-F1
#
_entry.id   AF-A0A7Y4SQV5-F1
#
_cell.length_a   1.000
_cell.length_b   1.000
_cell.length_c   1.000
_cell.angle_alpha   90.00
_cell.angle_beta   90.00
_cell.angle_gamma   90.00
#
_symmetry.space_group_name_H-M   'P 1'
#
loop_
_entity.id
_entity.type
_entity.pdbx_description
1 polymer ?
#
loop_
_entity_poly.entity_id
_entity_poly.type
_entity_poly.pdbx_seq_one_letter_code
_entity_poly.pdbx_strand_id
1 'polypeptide(L)'
;MPPRRRALVIVLGVALAAVGCTFNFFDQSQVPVVTVGTGLRPQISWAPSPAYTLSVYAGEKDGDGFGVIWYAVGSGGYFNRLHSPVTYGVPPSNSEVAAAPPLEAGKTYTVSILRKDEKGSGEGFTNSRHRYVGTHTFVARE
;
A
#
# COMPACT_ATOMS: atom_id res chain seq x y z
N MET A 1 -66.96 -11.65 -27.17
CA MET A 1 -66.20 -11.43 -25.93
C MET A 1 -65.99 -12.79 -25.28
N PRO A 2 -64.75 -13.25 -25.13
CA PRO A 2 -64.05 -13.11 -23.84
C PRO A 2 -62.61 -12.56 -23.97
N PRO A 3 -62.00 -12.14 -22.86
CA PRO A 3 -60.79 -11.33 -22.83
C PRO A 3 -59.53 -12.19 -22.65
N ARG A 4 -58.38 -11.70 -23.09
CA ARG A 4 -57.08 -11.83 -22.39
C ARG A 4 -56.00 -11.03 -23.13
N ARG A 5 -56.02 -9.72 -22.85
CA ARG A 5 -54.83 -8.87 -22.97
C ARG A 5 -53.81 -9.31 -21.90
N ARG A 6 -52.53 -9.04 -22.20
CA ARG A 6 -51.40 -8.91 -21.24
C ARG A 6 -50.74 -10.22 -20.76
N ALA A 7 -49.93 -10.84 -21.61
CA ALA A 7 -48.90 -11.75 -21.12
C ALA A 7 -47.76 -11.93 -22.14
N LEU A 8 -47.18 -10.85 -22.68
CA LEU A 8 -45.95 -10.99 -23.47
C LEU A 8 -45.14 -9.69 -23.54
N VAL A 9 -44.93 -9.03 -22.39
CA VAL A 9 -43.96 -7.91 -22.27
C VAL A 9 -43.06 -8.11 -21.03
N ILE A 10 -42.95 -9.34 -20.51
CA ILE A 10 -42.10 -9.66 -19.35
C ILE A 10 -41.18 -10.84 -19.67
N VAL A 11 -40.44 -10.74 -20.78
CA VAL A 11 -39.31 -11.67 -21.04
C VAL A 11 -38.02 -10.91 -21.35
N LEU A 12 -38.06 -9.57 -21.49
CA LEU A 12 -36.89 -8.76 -21.85
C LEU A 12 -36.29 -7.94 -20.68
N GLY A 13 -36.61 -8.28 -19.43
CA GLY A 13 -36.26 -7.47 -18.26
C GLY A 13 -35.24 -8.06 -17.28
N VAL A 14 -34.85 -9.34 -17.41
CA VAL A 14 -34.09 -10.04 -16.35
C VAL A 14 -32.77 -10.67 -16.85
N ALA A 15 -32.45 -10.58 -18.15
CA ALA A 15 -31.24 -11.17 -18.72
C ALA A 15 -30.07 -10.18 -18.95
N LEU A 16 -30.04 -9.06 -18.23
CA LEU A 16 -28.92 -8.09 -18.23
C LEU A 16 -28.35 -7.83 -16.83
N ALA A 17 -28.50 -8.77 -15.90
CA ALA A 17 -27.97 -8.70 -14.54
C ALA A 17 -26.79 -9.67 -14.29
N ALA A 18 -26.08 -10.09 -15.34
CA ALA A 18 -25.02 -11.09 -15.24
C ALA A 18 -23.71 -10.69 -15.93
N VAL A 19 -23.40 -9.39 -15.95
CA VAL A 19 -22.04 -8.91 -16.20
C VAL A 19 -21.59 -8.14 -14.96
N GLY A 20 -21.40 -8.89 -13.88
CA GLY A 20 -20.62 -8.44 -12.73
C GLY A 20 -19.14 -8.38 -13.11
N CYS A 21 -18.80 -7.52 -14.08
CA CYS A 21 -17.42 -7.06 -14.21
C CYS A 21 -17.13 -6.26 -12.95
N THR A 22 -16.47 -6.90 -11.99
CA THR A 22 -15.87 -6.29 -10.81
C THR A 22 -14.77 -5.34 -11.28
N PHE A 23 -15.16 -4.14 -11.72
CA PHE A 23 -14.23 -3.04 -11.89
C PHE A 23 -13.74 -2.68 -10.50
N ASN A 24 -12.53 -3.11 -10.17
CA ASN A 24 -11.84 -2.61 -9.00
C ASN A 24 -11.31 -1.21 -9.34
N PHE A 25 -12.10 -0.19 -8.99
CA PHE A 25 -11.70 1.20 -9.14
C PHE A 25 -10.61 1.53 -8.12
N PHE A 26 -9.52 2.11 -8.60
CA PHE A 26 -8.43 2.57 -7.75
C PHE A 26 -8.96 3.53 -6.67
N ASP A 27 -8.73 3.19 -5.41
CA ASP A 27 -9.17 3.99 -4.27
C ASP A 27 -8.02 4.87 -3.75
N GLN A 28 -8.04 6.15 -4.12
CA GLN A 28 -7.03 7.13 -3.70
C GLN A 28 -6.92 7.24 -2.17
N SER A 29 -7.99 6.96 -1.41
CA SER A 29 -7.95 7.00 0.06
C SER A 29 -7.07 5.90 0.68
N GLN A 30 -6.75 4.86 -0.10
CA GLN A 30 -5.86 3.79 0.34
C GLN A 30 -4.38 4.13 0.16
N VAL A 31 -4.05 5.20 -0.59
CA VAL A 31 -2.68 5.70 -0.76
C VAL A 31 -2.15 6.21 0.58
N PRO A 32 -1.07 5.61 1.12
CA PRO A 32 -0.51 6.04 2.39
C PRO A 32 -0.08 7.50 2.37
N VAL A 33 -0.53 8.28 3.34
CA VAL A 33 0.07 9.55 3.72
C VAL A 33 1.15 9.26 4.74
N VAL A 34 2.40 9.55 4.39
CA VAL A 34 3.57 9.23 5.23
C VAL A 34 4.04 10.48 5.97
N THR A 35 4.33 10.34 7.25
CA THR A 35 4.90 11.38 8.11
C THR A 35 6.17 10.84 8.77
N VAL A 36 7.24 11.64 8.76
CA VAL A 36 8.54 11.25 9.30
C VAL A 36 8.92 12.26 10.39
N GLY A 37 9.26 11.75 11.57
CA GLY A 37 9.76 12.55 12.69
C GLY A 37 11.19 13.09 12.44
N THR A 38 11.74 13.79 13.42
CA THR A 38 13.11 14.30 13.38
C THR A 38 14.11 13.28 13.93
N GLY A 39 15.41 13.56 13.80
CA GLY A 39 16.49 12.73 14.32
C GLY A 39 17.10 11.77 13.29
N LEU A 40 18.16 11.08 13.70
CA LEU A 40 18.87 10.07 12.89
C LEU A 40 18.22 8.68 12.96
N ARG A 41 17.24 8.51 13.85
CA ARG A 41 16.35 7.34 13.93
C ARG A 41 14.90 7.83 13.99
N PRO A 42 14.40 8.46 12.91
CA PRO A 42 13.10 9.09 12.96
C PRO A 42 11.99 8.04 13.17
N GLN A 43 10.93 8.46 13.85
CA GLN A 43 9.69 7.70 13.90
C GLN A 43 8.92 7.92 12.59
N ILE A 44 8.60 6.84 11.91
CA ILE A 44 7.89 6.83 10.63
C ILE A 44 6.45 6.41 10.90
N SER A 45 5.51 7.25 10.49
CA SER A 45 4.08 7.04 10.67
C SER A 45 3.37 7.09 9.32
N TRP A 46 2.27 6.35 9.17
CA TRP A 46 1.45 6.43 7.97
C TRP A 46 -0.02 6.14 8.23
N ALA A 47 -0.88 6.68 7.37
CA ALA A 47 -2.29 6.36 7.31
C ALA A 47 -2.73 6.16 5.84
N PRO A 48 -3.56 5.15 5.52
CA PRO A 48 -4.17 4.21 6.46
C PRO A 48 -3.19 3.12 6.90
N SER A 49 -3.42 2.53 8.07
CA SER A 49 -2.67 1.38 8.62
C SER A 49 -3.59 0.15 8.64
N PRO A 50 -3.09 -1.10 8.50
CA PRO A 50 -1.70 -1.54 8.31
C PRO A 50 -1.18 -1.42 6.87
N ALA A 51 0.13 -1.66 6.70
CA ALA A 51 0.83 -1.77 5.41
C ALA A 51 1.49 -3.13 5.20
N TYR A 52 1.84 -3.43 3.95
CA TYR A 52 2.59 -4.63 3.61
C TYR A 52 4.08 -4.42 3.90
N THR A 53 4.65 -3.32 3.38
CA THR A 53 6.07 -3.01 3.55
C THR A 53 6.33 -1.55 3.86
N LEU A 54 7.46 -1.31 4.52
CA LEU A 54 8.13 -0.03 4.67
C LEU A 54 9.54 -0.19 4.12
N SER A 55 9.91 0.67 3.17
CA SER A 55 11.25 0.72 2.59
C SER A 55 11.84 2.11 2.79
N VAL A 56 13.12 2.19 3.11
CA VAL A 56 13.88 3.44 3.20
C VAL A 56 15.02 3.39 2.20
N TYR A 57 15.20 4.48 1.46
CA TYR A 57 16.20 4.66 0.42
C TYR A 57 17.04 5.89 0.73
N ALA A 58 18.30 5.87 0.30
CA ALA A 58 19.11 7.09 0.21
C ALA A 58 18.75 7.84 -1.09
N GLY A 59 18.51 9.15 -1.01
CA GLY A 59 18.15 9.99 -2.14
C GLY A 59 16.66 10.33 -2.25
N GLU A 60 16.27 10.89 -3.39
CA GLU A 60 14.95 11.51 -3.63
C GLU A 60 13.92 10.56 -4.24
N LYS A 61 14.32 9.48 -4.91
CA LYS A 61 13.39 8.51 -5.50
C LYS A 61 13.75 7.06 -5.20
N ASP A 62 12.69 6.25 -5.15
CA ASP A 62 12.79 4.79 -5.27
C ASP A 62 13.42 4.46 -6.63
N GLY A 63 14.68 4.00 -6.62
CA GLY A 63 15.39 3.60 -7.85
C GLY A 63 16.48 4.54 -8.35
N ASP A 64 16.89 5.60 -7.64
CA ASP A 64 18.05 6.45 -8.01
C ASP A 64 19.43 5.74 -7.87
N GLY A 65 19.46 4.41 -7.93
CA GLY A 65 20.69 3.60 -7.97
C GLY A 65 21.26 3.14 -6.62
N PHE A 66 20.69 3.60 -5.51
CA PHE A 66 21.04 3.11 -4.16
C PHE A 66 19.88 2.27 -3.64
N GLY A 67 20.08 0.95 -3.58
CA GLY A 67 19.07 -0.01 -3.14
C GLY A 67 18.49 0.32 -1.76
N VAL A 68 17.41 -0.37 -1.40
CA VAL A 68 16.74 -0.23 -0.10
C VAL A 68 17.79 -0.37 1.02
N ILE A 69 17.99 0.69 1.81
CA ILE A 69 18.95 0.72 2.92
C ILE A 69 18.36 0.12 4.20
N TRP A 70 17.02 0.07 4.27
CA TRP A 70 16.30 -0.61 5.33
C TRP A 70 14.88 -1.00 4.87
N TYR A 71 14.46 -2.22 5.18
CA TYR A 71 13.23 -2.82 4.67
C TYR A 71 12.48 -3.59 5.74
N ALA A 72 11.32 -3.11 6.20
CA ALA A 72 10.47 -3.85 7.13
C ALA A 72 9.25 -4.45 6.41
N VAL A 73 8.94 -5.70 6.72
CA VAL A 73 7.76 -6.43 6.24
C VAL A 73 7.07 -7.14 7.41
N GLY A 74 5.74 -7.11 7.44
CA GLY A 74 4.98 -7.87 8.44
C GLY A 74 5.05 -9.38 8.20
N SER A 75 5.07 -10.18 9.27
CA SER A 75 5.15 -11.64 9.17
C SER A 75 3.91 -12.29 8.53
N GLY A 76 4.12 -13.45 7.90
CA GLY A 76 3.05 -14.33 7.43
C GLY A 76 2.53 -14.03 6.02
N GLY A 77 3.41 -13.60 5.12
CA GLY A 77 3.16 -13.59 3.67
C GLY A 77 2.65 -12.27 3.11
N TYR A 78 1.94 -12.33 1.97
CA TYR A 78 1.56 -11.17 1.16
C TYR A 78 0.29 -10.45 1.66
N PHE A 79 0.34 -9.88 2.88
CA PHE A 79 -0.78 -9.19 3.55
C PHE A 79 -0.35 -7.90 4.27
N ASN A 80 -1.26 -6.94 4.41
CA ASN A 80 -1.02 -5.72 5.19
C ASN A 80 -1.01 -6.04 6.69
N ARG A 81 0.18 -6.13 7.30
CA ARG A 81 0.36 -6.50 8.72
C ARG A 81 1.39 -5.66 9.47
N LEU A 82 2.12 -4.80 8.75
CA LEU A 82 3.04 -3.85 9.35
C LEU A 82 2.24 -2.67 9.89
N HIS A 83 2.33 -2.41 11.19
CA HIS A 83 1.57 -1.35 11.85
C HIS A 83 2.43 -0.09 12.04
N SER A 84 1.78 1.06 11.90
CA SER A 84 2.36 2.38 12.22
C SER A 84 2.18 2.68 13.72
N PRO A 85 3.09 3.39 14.38
CA PRO A 85 4.36 3.91 13.86
C PRO A 85 5.52 2.93 14.00
N VAL A 86 6.58 3.14 13.21
CA VAL A 86 7.82 2.35 13.22
C VAL A 86 9.04 3.26 13.37
N THR A 87 9.96 2.93 14.26
CA THR A 87 11.24 3.64 14.40
C THR A 87 12.26 3.10 13.41
N TYR A 88 12.90 3.99 12.64
CA TYR A 88 13.92 3.60 11.67
C TYR A 88 15.06 2.77 12.30
N GLY A 89 15.36 1.65 11.65
CA GLY A 89 16.44 0.73 12.02
C GLY A 89 16.16 -0.10 13.27
N VAL A 90 14.95 -0.01 13.85
CA VAL A 90 14.49 -0.87 14.93
C VAL A 90 13.48 -1.85 14.35
N PRO A 91 13.80 -3.16 14.29
CA PRO A 91 12.87 -4.17 13.77
C PRO A 91 11.53 -4.14 14.51
N PRO A 92 10.40 -3.90 13.82
CA PRO A 92 9.08 -4.02 14.42
C PRO A 92 8.83 -5.43 14.94
N SER A 93 8.02 -5.57 16.00
CA SER A 93 7.64 -6.89 16.51
C SER A 93 6.99 -7.72 15.39
N ASN A 94 7.38 -8.99 15.26
CA ASN A 94 6.89 -9.91 14.24
C ASN A 94 7.19 -9.47 12.79
N SER A 95 8.31 -8.79 12.55
CA SER A 95 8.82 -8.49 11.21
C SER A 95 10.09 -9.28 10.89
N GLU A 96 10.31 -9.53 9.60
CA GLU A 96 11.46 -10.28 9.08
C GLU A 96 12.57 -9.30 8.63
N VAL A 97 13.03 -8.42 9.53
CA VAL A 97 14.03 -7.37 9.21
C VAL A 97 15.14 -7.30 10.26
N ALA A 98 16.36 -7.04 9.79
CA ALA A 98 17.51 -6.75 10.66
C ALA A 98 17.52 -5.27 11.11
N ALA A 99 18.14 -5.00 12.26
CA ALA A 99 18.38 -3.62 12.66
C ALA A 99 19.26 -2.88 11.64
N ALA A 100 19.10 -1.56 11.53
CA ALA A 100 19.95 -0.70 10.71
C ALA A 100 20.71 0.32 11.56
N PRO A 101 21.90 0.76 11.11
CA PRO A 101 22.61 1.89 11.72
C PRO A 101 21.77 3.17 11.59
N PRO A 102 22.00 4.18 12.44
CA PRO A 102 21.37 5.49 12.29
C PRO A 102 21.62 6.09 10.91
N LEU A 103 20.69 6.96 10.47
CA LEU A 103 20.89 7.77 9.27
C LEU A 103 22.04 8.75 9.46
N GLU A 104 22.63 9.19 8.35
CA GLU A 104 23.67 10.20 8.36
C GLU A 104 23.04 11.59 8.30
N ALA A 105 23.48 12.48 9.18
CA ALA A 105 22.98 13.86 9.22
C ALA A 105 23.22 14.59 7.89
N GLY A 106 22.25 15.40 7.49
CA GLY A 106 22.32 16.21 6.27
C GLY A 106 22.09 15.45 4.96
N LYS A 107 21.94 14.12 5.00
CA LYS A 107 21.60 13.33 3.80
C LYS A 107 20.09 13.27 3.58
N THR A 108 19.72 13.25 2.30
CA THR A 108 18.34 13.06 1.86
C THR A 108 17.99 11.58 1.83
N TYR A 109 16.80 11.25 2.32
CA TYR A 109 16.25 9.90 2.34
C TYR A 109 14.80 9.94 1.89
N THR A 110 14.35 8.81 1.34
CA THR A 110 12.94 8.62 0.96
C THR A 110 12.38 7.40 1.68
N VAL A 111 11.23 7.58 2.34
CA VAL A 111 10.42 6.48 2.86
C VAL A 111 9.38 6.12 1.82
N SER A 112 9.19 4.83 1.57
CA SER A 112 8.11 4.27 0.76
C SER A 112 7.28 3.29 1.61
N ILE A 113 5.98 3.52 1.67
CA ILE A 113 5.01 2.63 2.31
C ILE A 113 4.16 2.00 1.23
N LEU A 114 4.15 0.67 1.17
CA LEU A 114 3.34 -0.10 0.24
C LEU A 114 2.21 -0.78 1.01
N ARG A 115 0.97 -0.50 0.61
CA ARG A 115 -0.24 -1.23 1.02
C ARG A 115 -0.75 -2.05 -0.15
N LYS A 116 -1.03 -3.32 0.10
CA LYS A 116 -1.74 -4.18 -0.84
C LYS A 116 -3.21 -3.75 -0.91
N ASP A 117 -3.79 -3.82 -2.10
CA ASP A 117 -5.22 -3.69 -2.28
C ASP A 117 -5.93 -4.99 -1.85
N GLU A 118 -6.78 -4.91 -0.83
CA GLU A 118 -7.56 -6.04 -0.32
C GLU A 118 -8.58 -6.57 -1.33
N LYS A 119 -9.00 -5.74 -2.28
CA LYS A 119 -9.94 -6.11 -3.35
C LYS A 119 -9.23 -6.68 -4.58
N GLY A 120 -7.89 -6.70 -4.58
CA GLY A 120 -7.10 -7.27 -5.66
C GLY A 120 -7.08 -8.79 -5.64
N SER A 121 -7.72 -9.44 -6.62
CA SER A 121 -7.59 -10.87 -6.86
C SER A 121 -6.52 -11.16 -7.93
N GLY A 122 -5.46 -11.89 -7.56
CA GLY A 122 -4.39 -12.34 -8.46
C GLY A 122 -3.01 -12.28 -7.81
N GLU A 123 -2.18 -13.31 -8.00
CA GLU A 123 -0.83 -13.40 -7.43
C GLU A 123 0.26 -12.74 -8.30
N GLY A 124 -0.13 -11.94 -9.30
CA GLY A 124 0.80 -11.37 -10.27
C GLY A 124 1.45 -10.06 -9.79
N PHE A 125 2.77 -10.08 -9.62
CA PHE A 125 3.63 -8.89 -9.42
C PHE A 125 3.52 -7.83 -10.53
N THR A 126 2.88 -8.14 -11.67
CA THR A 126 2.75 -7.26 -12.84
C THR A 126 1.47 -6.43 -12.88
N ASN A 127 0.53 -6.61 -11.95
CA ASN A 127 -0.69 -5.81 -11.93
C ASN A 127 -0.56 -4.61 -10.99
N SER A 128 -0.27 -3.43 -11.56
CA SER A 128 -0.23 -2.15 -10.85
C SER A 128 -1.58 -1.73 -10.23
N ARG A 129 -2.66 -2.46 -10.51
CA ARG A 129 -4.01 -2.22 -9.96
C ARG A 129 -4.24 -2.85 -8.58
N HIS A 130 -3.21 -3.33 -7.90
CA HIS A 130 -3.35 -4.05 -6.62
C HIS A 130 -2.48 -3.53 -5.49
N ARG A 131 -1.90 -2.33 -5.63
CA ARG A 131 -1.08 -1.73 -4.58
C ARG A 131 -1.24 -0.22 -4.53
N TYR A 132 -1.12 0.30 -3.32
CA TYR A 132 -1.13 1.70 -2.99
C TYR A 132 0.22 2.06 -2.40
N VAL A 133 0.92 3.02 -2.99
CA VAL A 133 2.27 3.41 -2.58
C VAL A 133 2.26 4.88 -2.18
N GLY A 134 2.68 5.14 -0.95
CA GLY A 134 2.89 6.48 -0.42
C GLY A 134 4.36 6.72 -0.17
N THR A 135 4.88 7.89 -0.53
CA THR A 135 6.29 8.23 -0.33
C THR A 135 6.44 9.55 0.42
N HIS A 136 7.56 9.70 1.13
CA HIS A 136 7.96 10.96 1.75
C HIS A 136 9.48 11.09 1.75
N THR A 137 9.97 12.18 1.14
CA THR A 137 11.39 12.52 1.11
C THR A 137 11.70 13.54 2.20
N PHE A 138 12.77 13.31 2.95
CA PHE A 138 13.19 14.16 4.06
C PHE A 138 14.72 14.21 4.14
N VAL A 139 15.24 15.22 4.85
CA VAL A 139 16.66 15.31 5.19
C VAL A 139 16.82 14.90 6.64
N ALA A 140 17.72 13.93 6.92
CA ALA A 140 18.01 13.51 8.28
C ALA A 140 18.71 14.64 9.05
N ARG A 141 18.30 14.86 10.29
CA ARG A 141 18.83 15.91 11.18
C ARG A 141 19.21 15.28 12.51
N GLU A 142 20.23 15.82 13.16
CA GLU A 142 20.57 15.47 14.54
C GLU A 142 19.44 15.81 15.52
#